data_AF-A0A7J8DTA0-F1
#
_entry.id   AF-A0A7J8DTA0-F1
#
_cell.length_a   1.000
_cell.length_b   1.000
_cell.length_c   1.000
_cell.angle_alpha   90.00
_cell.angle_beta   90.00
_cell.angle_gamma   90.00
#
_symmetry.space_group_name_H-M   'P 1'
#
loop_
_entity.id
_entity.type
_entity.pdbx_description
1 polymer ?
#
loop_
_entity_poly.entity_id
_entity_poly.type
_entity_poly.pdbx_seq_one_letter_code
_entity_poly.pdbx_strand_id
1 'polypeptide(L)'
;MIVCALEHEYESYSRLKPDLKNENETILNLEEVASLEEYIPTRHTSITLLKCTCTIFMAEFNLLDHLLPVIMGEKNSSNFMNTTNFQSLRPLPSIQILVDKISLEHSVPMYAEHLVHVVSSLTQPSDNLLHYCYSHCYLKIFGFQAGLTSLDCRGSYCLPVPIIPSFSTALYGKLLKLPTCW
;
A
#
# COMPACT_ATOMS: atom_id res chain seq x y z
N MET A 1 -5.90 27.17 -7.39
CA MET A 1 -4.48 26.92 -7.72
C MET A 1 -4.36 25.62 -8.51
N ILE A 2 -5.06 25.52 -9.67
CA ILE A 2 -5.13 24.29 -10.50
C ILE A 2 -4.59 24.56 -11.93
N VAL A 3 -4.40 25.83 -12.30
CA VAL A 3 -4.09 26.24 -13.68
C VAL A 3 -2.65 25.90 -14.09
N CYS A 4 -1.68 25.98 -13.18
CA CYS A 4 -0.28 25.63 -13.46
C CYS A 4 0.01 24.12 -13.50
N ALA A 5 -0.98 23.25 -13.28
CA ALA A 5 -0.80 21.79 -13.30
C ALA A 5 -1.20 21.16 -14.66
N LEU A 6 -1.68 21.96 -15.61
CA LEU A 6 -2.16 21.47 -16.92
C LEU A 6 -1.36 22.06 -18.11
N GLU A 7 -0.69 23.20 -17.93
CA GLU A 7 0.19 23.84 -18.92
C GLU A 7 1.65 23.60 -18.55
N HIS A 8 2.12 22.39 -18.76
CA HIS A 8 3.55 22.05 -18.78
C HIS A 8 3.93 21.80 -20.25
N GLU A 9 5.01 22.44 -20.71
CA GLU A 9 5.61 22.24 -22.04
C GLU A 9 6.14 20.80 -22.24
N TYR A 10 6.22 20.04 -21.14
CA TYR A 10 6.70 18.66 -21.18
C TYR A 10 5.54 17.68 -21.39
N GLU A 11 5.72 16.79 -22.36
CA GLU A 11 4.73 15.77 -22.70
C GLU A 11 4.51 14.80 -21.52
N SER A 12 3.26 14.51 -21.18
CA SER A 12 2.94 13.68 -20.01
C SER A 12 3.38 12.23 -20.20
N TYR A 13 4.32 11.77 -19.37
CA TYR A 13 4.87 10.39 -19.35
C TYR A 13 3.82 9.26 -19.23
N SER A 14 2.59 9.58 -18.84
CA SER A 14 1.55 8.59 -18.54
C SER A 14 0.58 8.31 -19.68
N ARG A 15 0.65 9.05 -20.80
CA ARG A 15 -0.21 8.79 -21.95
C ARG A 15 0.44 7.75 -22.84
N LEU A 16 -0.18 6.58 -22.92
CA LEU A 16 0.02 5.62 -24.01
C LEU A 16 -0.18 6.40 -25.32
N LYS A 17 0.90 6.59 -26.08
CA LYS A 17 0.74 7.02 -27.46
C LYS A 17 0.05 5.87 -28.18
N PRO A 18 -1.00 6.12 -28.98
CA PRO A 18 -1.58 5.06 -29.80
C PRO A 18 -0.44 4.44 -30.63
N ASP A 19 -0.41 3.11 -30.71
CA ASP A 19 0.54 2.33 -31.52
C ASP A 19 0.59 2.88 -32.95
N LEU A 20 1.43 3.90 -33.15
CA LEU A 20 1.99 4.19 -34.44
C LEU A 20 2.99 3.06 -34.64
N LYS A 21 2.46 1.98 -35.22
CA LYS A 21 3.19 0.98 -35.97
C LYS A 21 4.01 1.73 -37.02
N ASN A 22 5.13 2.30 -36.60
CA ASN A 22 6.08 2.91 -37.50
C ASN A 22 6.81 1.73 -38.11
N GLU A 23 6.41 1.37 -39.33
CA GLU A 23 6.96 0.28 -40.16
C GLU A 23 8.41 0.55 -40.60
N ASN A 24 9.17 1.27 -39.79
CA ASN A 24 10.60 1.39 -39.93
C ASN A 24 11.21 0.51 -38.83
N GLU A 25 11.54 -0.72 -39.20
CA GLU A 25 12.60 -1.50 -38.53
C GLU A 25 13.89 -0.68 -38.61
N THR A 26 14.00 0.37 -37.80
CA THR A 26 15.27 1.06 -37.59
C THR A 26 16.11 0.10 -36.78
N ILE A 27 17.06 -0.52 -37.47
CA ILE A 27 18.26 -1.16 -36.94
C ILE A 27 18.61 -0.49 -35.61
N LEU A 28 18.45 -1.24 -34.51
CA LEU A 28 18.82 -0.79 -33.16
C LEU A 28 20.24 -0.24 -33.22
N ASN A 29 20.41 1.06 -32.98
CA ASN A 29 21.73 1.63 -32.91
C ASN A 29 22.37 1.13 -31.60
N LEU A 30 23.45 0.36 -31.69
CA LEU A 30 24.14 -0.23 -30.54
C LEU A 30 24.55 0.84 -29.51
N GLU A 31 24.80 2.06 -29.98
CA GLU A 31 25.12 3.23 -29.17
C GLU A 31 23.93 3.71 -28.32
N GLU A 32 22.69 3.59 -28.82
CA GLU A 32 21.48 3.90 -28.06
C GLU A 32 21.24 2.87 -26.95
N VAL A 33 21.48 1.58 -27.22
CA VAL A 33 21.41 0.51 -26.21
C VAL A 33 22.45 0.74 -25.12
N ALA A 34 23.69 1.08 -25.49
CA ALA A 34 24.74 1.39 -24.52
C ALA A 34 24.38 2.61 -23.65
N SER A 35 23.79 3.66 -24.24
CA SER A 35 23.35 4.84 -23.48
C SER A 35 22.20 4.53 -22.51
N LEU A 36 21.29 3.64 -22.90
CA LEU A 36 20.21 3.16 -22.03
C LEU A 36 20.78 2.30 -20.89
N GLU A 37 21.80 1.48 -21.15
CA GLU A 37 22.45 0.69 -20.10
C GLU A 37 23.22 1.56 -19.09
N GLU A 38 23.76 2.69 -19.54
CA GLU A 38 24.47 3.64 -18.68
C GLU A 38 23.53 4.37 -17.72
N TYR A 39 22.34 4.77 -18.17
CA TYR A 39 21.38 5.48 -17.33
C TYR A 39 19.92 5.24 -17.72
N ILE A 40 19.18 4.55 -16.85
CA ILE A 40 17.73 4.40 -16.96
C ILE A 40 17.03 5.30 -15.95
N PRO A 41 16.29 6.33 -16.38
CA PRO A 41 15.56 7.18 -15.47
C PRO A 41 14.43 6.41 -14.79
N THR A 42 14.47 6.36 -13.46
CA THR A 42 13.44 5.72 -12.63
C THR A 42 12.67 6.74 -11.82
N ARG A 43 11.34 6.60 -11.79
CA ARG A 43 10.49 7.29 -10.82
C ARG A 43 10.47 6.49 -9.52
N HIS A 44 11.03 7.07 -8.47
CA HIS A 44 11.00 6.53 -7.12
C HIS A 44 9.94 7.23 -6.27
N THR A 45 9.15 6.47 -5.53
CA THR A 45 8.16 6.98 -4.56
C THR A 45 8.36 6.24 -3.25
N SER A 46 8.60 6.98 -2.17
CA SER A 46 8.81 6.44 -0.83
C SER A 46 7.79 7.01 0.14
N ILE A 47 7.11 6.14 0.89
CA ILE A 47 6.17 6.49 1.94
C ILE A 47 6.69 5.86 3.23
N THR A 48 6.94 6.68 4.25
CA THR A 48 7.38 6.21 5.56
C THR A 48 6.37 6.61 6.64
N LEU A 49 5.94 5.64 7.45
CA LEU A 49 5.17 5.86 8.67
C LEU A 49 6.06 5.57 9.88
N LEU A 50 6.04 6.44 10.89
CA LEU A 50 6.84 6.32 12.10
C LEU A 50 5.94 6.21 13.33
N LYS A 51 6.32 5.34 14.26
CA LYS A 51 5.64 5.14 15.56
C LYS A 51 4.13 4.96 15.40
N CYS A 52 3.72 4.09 14.47
CA CYS A 52 2.33 3.79 14.21
C CYS A 52 1.77 2.94 15.36
N THR A 53 0.60 3.34 15.88
CA THR A 53 -0.14 2.57 16.89
C THR A 53 -1.57 2.38 16.39
N CYS A 54 -2.01 1.13 16.31
CA CYS A 54 -3.39 0.78 16.01
C CYS A 54 -3.99 0.06 17.20
N THR A 55 -5.11 0.55 17.72
CA THR A 55 -5.82 -0.05 18.84
C THR A 55 -7.21 -0.48 18.40
N ILE A 56 -7.50 -1.76 18.54
CA ILE A 56 -8.79 -2.37 18.20
C ILE A 56 -9.50 -2.69 19.51
N PHE A 57 -10.60 -1.99 19.78
CA PHE A 57 -11.39 -2.19 20.99
C PHE A 57 -12.43 -3.29 20.80
N MET A 58 -12.71 -4.03 21.86
CA MET A 58 -13.92 -4.85 21.92
C MET A 58 -15.14 -3.94 21.94
N ALA A 59 -16.28 -4.41 21.42
CA ALA A 59 -17.50 -3.62 21.44
C ALA A 59 -17.98 -3.41 22.89
N GLU A 60 -18.35 -2.17 23.26
CA GLU A 60 -18.89 -1.84 24.60
C GLU A 60 -20.39 -2.17 24.73
N PHE A 61 -21.00 -2.78 23.71
CA PHE A 61 -22.44 -3.04 23.67
C PHE A 61 -22.79 -4.32 24.43
N ASN A 62 -23.07 -4.16 25.72
CA ASN A 62 -23.64 -5.20 26.58
C ASN A 62 -25.06 -5.64 26.18
N LEU A 63 -25.78 -4.85 25.38
CA LEU A 63 -27.18 -5.06 25.00
C LEU A 63 -27.38 -5.11 23.47
N LEU A 64 -26.33 -5.43 22.70
CA LEU A 64 -26.45 -5.50 21.23
C LEU A 64 -27.59 -6.43 20.80
N ASP A 65 -27.76 -7.57 21.48
CA ASP A 65 -28.85 -8.52 21.22
C ASP A 65 -30.25 -7.92 21.43
N HIS A 66 -30.38 -6.90 22.29
CA HIS A 66 -31.65 -6.19 22.51
C HIS A 66 -31.87 -5.05 21.51
N LEU A 67 -30.80 -4.47 20.96
CA LEU A 67 -30.86 -3.40 19.96
C LEU A 67 -30.92 -3.96 18.53
N LEU A 68 -30.44 -5.18 18.28
CA LEU A 68 -30.42 -5.82 16.96
C LEU A 68 -31.82 -5.88 16.32
N PRO A 69 -32.89 -6.32 17.01
CA PRO A 69 -34.24 -6.36 16.45
C PRO A 69 -34.76 -4.97 16.07
N VAL A 70 -34.40 -3.94 16.85
CA VAL A 70 -34.79 -2.54 16.58
C VAL A 70 -34.04 -2.00 15.35
N ILE A 71 -32.74 -2.26 15.24
CA ILE A 71 -31.90 -1.87 14.10
C ILE A 71 -32.34 -2.60 12.82
N MET A 72 -32.74 -3.86 12.93
CA MET A 72 -33.24 -4.68 11.82
C MET A 72 -34.71 -4.37 11.46
N GLY A 73 -35.37 -3.45 12.15
CA GLY A 73 -36.70 -2.95 11.81
C GLY A 73 -37.86 -3.85 12.26
N GLU A 74 -37.65 -4.73 13.25
CA GLU A 74 -38.71 -5.58 13.78
C GLU A 74 -39.70 -4.79 14.65
N LYS A 75 -40.99 -5.08 14.48
CA LYS A 75 -42.10 -4.15 14.78
C LYS A 75 -42.61 -4.14 16.23
N ASN A 76 -41.90 -4.72 17.20
CA ASN A 76 -42.38 -4.92 18.59
C ASN A 76 -41.44 -4.33 19.66
N SER A 77 -40.92 -3.11 19.47
CA SER A 77 -39.94 -2.50 20.39
C SER A 77 -40.56 -1.72 21.56
N SER A 78 -41.89 -1.66 21.68
CA SER A 78 -42.60 -0.72 22.58
C SER A 78 -42.45 -0.98 24.08
N ASN A 79 -41.90 -2.12 24.52
CA ASN A 79 -41.73 -2.44 25.95
C ASN A 79 -40.26 -2.44 26.42
N PHE A 80 -39.28 -2.13 25.57
CA PHE A 80 -37.85 -2.19 25.93
C PHE A 80 -37.30 -0.93 26.62
N MET A 81 -38.09 0.14 26.70
CA MET A 81 -37.61 1.48 27.13
C MET A 81 -37.60 1.72 28.65
N ASN A 82 -37.96 0.74 29.47
CA ASN A 82 -37.96 0.91 30.92
C ASN A 82 -36.73 0.23 31.54
N THR A 83 -35.68 1.04 31.78
CA THR A 83 -34.61 0.82 32.77
C THR A 83 -33.45 -0.12 32.41
N THR A 84 -32.86 -0.01 31.23
CA THR A 84 -31.50 -0.56 31.01
C THR A 84 -30.49 0.58 30.98
N ASN A 85 -29.93 0.90 32.15
CA ASN A 85 -28.79 1.80 32.25
C ASN A 85 -27.65 1.21 31.40
N PHE A 86 -27.19 1.93 30.38
CA PHE A 86 -25.98 1.60 29.64
C PHE A 86 -24.80 1.57 30.61
N GLN A 87 -24.50 0.38 31.15
CA GLN A 87 -23.36 0.18 32.02
C GLN A 87 -22.15 -0.13 31.12
N SER A 88 -21.21 0.81 31.04
CA SER A 88 -19.95 0.60 30.30
C SER A 88 -19.22 -0.62 30.88
N LEU A 89 -18.96 -1.62 30.03
CA LEU A 89 -18.20 -2.81 30.40
C LEU A 89 -16.72 -2.44 30.50
N ARG A 90 -16.27 -2.11 31.71
CA ARG A 90 -14.88 -1.77 32.02
C ARG A 90 -14.32 -2.77 33.03
N PRO A 91 -13.06 -3.22 32.86
CA PRO A 91 -12.13 -2.84 31.82
C PRO A 91 -12.46 -3.49 30.46
N LEU A 92 -12.37 -2.71 29.39
CA LEU A 92 -12.66 -3.19 28.04
C LEU A 92 -11.38 -3.75 27.41
N PRO A 93 -11.32 -5.04 27.08
CA PRO A 93 -10.14 -5.59 26.41
C PRO A 93 -9.99 -4.96 25.02
N SER A 94 -8.74 -4.73 24.63
CA SER A 94 -8.39 -4.24 23.31
C SER A 94 -7.07 -4.86 22.84
N ILE A 95 -6.93 -4.96 21.53
CA ILE A 95 -5.69 -5.40 20.89
C ILE A 95 -4.95 -4.15 20.48
N GLN A 96 -3.69 -4.03 20.89
CA GLN A 96 -2.81 -2.95 20.48
C GLN A 96 -1.71 -3.50 19.58
N ILE A 97 -1.56 -2.87 18.41
CA ILE A 97 -0.51 -3.12 17.45
C ILE A 97 0.40 -1.90 17.42
N LEU A 98 1.67 -2.11 17.69
CA LEU A 98 2.72 -1.10 17.70
C LEU A 98 3.70 -1.39 16.58
N VAL A 99 4.06 -0.36 15.82
CA VAL A 99 5.06 -0.47 14.75
C VAL A 99 5.97 0.75 14.77
N ASP A 100 7.28 0.51 14.89
CA ASP A 100 8.26 1.59 14.99
C ASP A 100 8.42 2.34 13.67
N LYS A 101 8.53 1.61 12.55
CA LYS A 101 8.69 2.19 11.22
C LYS A 101 8.13 1.27 10.14
N ILE A 102 7.38 1.84 9.22
CA ILE A 102 6.95 1.18 7.98
C ILE A 102 7.49 2.01 6.81
N SER A 103 8.22 1.39 5.89
CA SER A 103 8.74 2.02 4.67
C SER A 103 8.20 1.28 3.45
N LEU A 104 7.44 1.97 2.62
CA LEU A 104 7.00 1.49 1.31
C LEU A 104 7.78 2.25 0.25
N GLU A 105 8.64 1.55 -0.47
CA GLU A 105 9.45 2.08 -1.57
C GLU A 105 8.95 1.45 -2.88
N HIS A 106 8.57 2.29 -3.83
CA HIS A 106 8.12 1.86 -5.15
C HIS A 106 8.98 2.53 -6.22
N SER A 107 9.62 1.74 -7.07
CA SER A 107 10.46 2.21 -8.16
C SER A 107 9.93 1.69 -9.49
N VAL A 108 9.81 2.58 -10.48
CA VAL A 108 9.29 2.27 -11.82
C VAL A 108 10.15 2.98 -12.86
N PRO A 109 10.49 2.34 -14.00
CA PRO A 109 11.09 3.05 -15.13
C PRO A 109 10.17 4.16 -15.66
N MET A 110 10.72 5.33 -15.99
CA MET A 110 9.94 6.43 -16.57
C MET A 110 9.54 6.16 -18.02
N TYR A 111 10.39 5.48 -18.80
CA TYR A 111 10.17 5.16 -20.21
C TYR A 111 10.04 3.64 -20.43
N ALA A 112 9.04 3.04 -19.80
CA ALA A 112 8.84 1.59 -19.84
C ALA A 112 8.60 1.05 -21.26
N GLU A 113 7.86 1.78 -22.10
CA GLU A 113 7.54 1.36 -23.47
C GLU A 113 8.78 1.27 -24.36
N HIS A 114 9.59 2.32 -24.37
CA HIS A 114 10.84 2.35 -25.14
C HIS A 114 11.81 1.28 -24.64
N LEU A 115 11.95 1.12 -23.32
CA LEU A 115 12.80 0.10 -22.73
C LEU A 115 12.35 -1.31 -23.11
N VAL A 116 11.06 -1.63 -22.97
CA VAL A 116 10.54 -2.96 -23.30
C VAL A 116 10.67 -3.26 -24.79
N HIS A 117 10.41 -2.29 -25.67
CA HIS A 117 10.57 -2.46 -27.12
C HIS A 117 12.03 -2.73 -27.52
N VAL A 118 12.98 -2.00 -26.92
CA VAL A 118 14.42 -2.22 -27.16
C VAL A 118 14.84 -3.58 -26.61
N VAL A 119 14.40 -3.94 -25.40
CA VAL A 119 14.77 -5.21 -24.76
C VAL A 119 14.17 -6.43 -25.47
N SER A 120 12.93 -6.34 -25.97
CA SER A 120 12.27 -7.46 -26.67
C SER A 120 12.82 -7.70 -28.07
N SER A 121 13.41 -6.68 -28.70
CA SER A 121 14.07 -6.79 -30.00
C SER A 121 15.53 -7.26 -29.93
N LEU A 122 16.12 -7.31 -28.73
CA LEU A 122 17.45 -7.88 -28.50
C LEU A 122 17.38 -9.41 -28.39
N THR A 123 18.27 -10.10 -29.12
CA THR A 123 18.39 -11.56 -29.03
C THR A 123 18.96 -12.03 -27.69
N GLN A 124 19.75 -11.19 -27.01
CA GLN A 124 20.33 -11.48 -25.71
C GLN A 124 20.39 -10.19 -24.85
N PRO A 125 19.31 -9.87 -24.10
CA PRO A 125 19.29 -8.70 -23.24
C PRO A 125 20.18 -8.90 -21.99
N SER A 126 20.76 -7.82 -21.49
CA SER A 126 21.53 -7.83 -20.26
C SER A 126 20.63 -7.90 -19.02
N ASP A 127 21.13 -8.51 -17.93
CA ASP A 127 20.39 -8.60 -16.65
C ASP A 127 20.01 -7.22 -16.08
N ASN A 128 20.82 -6.21 -16.38
CA ASN A 128 20.57 -4.84 -15.95
C ASN A 128 19.32 -4.27 -16.64
N LEU A 129 19.22 -4.40 -17.96
CA LEU A 129 18.05 -3.95 -18.72
C LEU A 129 16.78 -4.70 -18.28
N LEU A 130 16.89 -6.02 -18.09
CA LEU A 130 15.80 -6.83 -17.59
C LEU A 130 15.34 -6.40 -16.20
N HIS A 131 16.23 -5.95 -15.32
CA HIS A 131 15.85 -5.42 -14.02
C HIS A 131 14.89 -4.24 -14.17
N TYR A 132 15.24 -3.25 -14.98
CA TYR A 132 14.45 -2.04 -15.15
C TYR A 132 13.13 -2.24 -15.90
N CYS A 133 12.95 -3.37 -16.57
CA CYS A 133 11.68 -3.79 -17.15
C CYS A 133 10.62 -4.18 -16.09
N TYR A 134 11.00 -4.32 -14.81
CA TYR A 134 10.07 -4.58 -13.72
C TYR A 134 9.72 -3.30 -12.93
N SER A 135 8.49 -3.28 -12.42
CA SER A 135 8.09 -2.44 -11.29
C SER A 135 8.62 -3.10 -10.01
N HIS A 136 9.34 -2.36 -9.19
CA HIS A 136 9.86 -2.85 -7.92
C HIS A 136 9.07 -2.23 -6.76
N CYS A 137 8.60 -3.08 -5.85
CA CYS A 137 7.90 -2.65 -4.64
C CYS A 137 8.57 -3.31 -3.43
N TYR A 138 9.04 -2.49 -2.49
CA TYR A 138 9.63 -2.93 -1.23
C TYR A 138 8.78 -2.43 -0.08
N LEU A 139 8.36 -3.33 0.79
CA LEU A 139 7.70 -3.01 2.05
C LEU A 139 8.59 -3.48 3.19
N LYS A 140 9.12 -2.55 3.97
CA LYS A 140 9.94 -2.83 5.16
C LYS A 140 9.15 -2.42 6.40
N ILE A 141 9.00 -3.35 7.33
CA ILE A 141 8.28 -3.16 8.59
C ILE A 141 9.29 -3.43 9.72
N PHE A 142 9.47 -2.46 10.60
CA PHE A 142 10.39 -2.52 11.72
C PHE A 142 9.64 -2.42 13.04
N GLY A 143 10.04 -3.28 13.98
CA GLY A 143 9.52 -3.25 15.34
C GLY A 143 8.01 -3.49 15.42
N PHE A 144 7.49 -4.40 14.59
CA PHE A 144 6.10 -4.82 14.69
C PHE A 144 5.90 -5.62 15.97
N GLN A 145 4.96 -5.20 16.80
CA GLN A 145 4.57 -5.86 18.03
C GLN A 145 3.05 -5.83 18.15
N ALA A 146 2.46 -6.91 18.65
CA ALA A 146 1.03 -6.95 18.95
C ALA A 146 0.81 -7.53 20.34
N GLY A 147 -0.09 -6.91 21.11
CA GLY A 147 -0.39 -7.31 22.46
C GLY A 147 -1.84 -7.02 22.86
N LEU A 148 -2.25 -7.62 23.98
CA LEU A 148 -3.52 -7.32 24.63
C LEU A 148 -3.31 -6.19 25.62
N THR A 149 -4.15 -5.17 25.55
CA THR A 149 -4.31 -4.16 26.58
C THR A 149 -5.77 -4.12 27.03
N SER A 150 -6.05 -3.37 28.07
CA SER A 150 -7.41 -3.14 28.53
C SER A 150 -7.58 -1.67 28.87
N LEU A 151 -8.75 -1.15 28.51
CA LEU A 151 -9.15 0.23 28.79
C LEU A 151 -9.90 0.25 30.12
N ASP A 152 -9.28 0.85 31.14
CA ASP A 152 -9.83 0.94 32.49
C ASP A 152 -11.07 1.85 32.53
N CYS A 153 -11.84 1.78 33.63
CA CYS A 153 -13.01 2.61 33.91
C CYS A 153 -12.72 4.12 33.90
N ARG A 154 -11.45 4.52 34.12
CA ARG A 154 -10.98 5.91 33.98
C ARG A 154 -10.52 6.29 32.58
N GLY A 155 -10.65 5.39 31.60
CA GLY A 155 -10.21 5.63 30.22
C GLY A 155 -8.70 5.53 29.99
N SER A 156 -7.95 4.97 30.95
CA SER A 156 -6.51 4.72 30.81
C SER A 156 -6.22 3.32 30.26
N TYR A 157 -5.21 3.20 29.40
CA TYR A 157 -4.74 1.92 28.88
C TYR A 157 -3.82 1.23 29.89
N CYS A 158 -4.07 -0.04 30.15
CA CYS A 158 -3.15 -0.90 30.88
C CYS A 158 -1.90 -1.21 30.04
N LEU A 159 -0.81 -1.62 30.70
CA LEU A 159 0.39 -2.05 30.00
C LEU A 159 0.08 -3.23 29.07
N PRO A 160 0.44 -3.16 27.77
CA PRO A 160 0.12 -4.21 26.82
C PRO A 160 0.93 -5.48 27.10
N VAL A 161 0.24 -6.61 27.21
CA VAL A 161 0.86 -7.93 27.31
C VAL A 161 1.13 -8.44 25.91
N PRO A 162 2.40 -8.71 25.53
CA PRO A 162 2.74 -9.10 24.16
C PRO A 162 2.19 -10.50 23.84
N ILE A 163 1.39 -10.60 22.78
CA ILE A 163 1.03 -11.90 22.16
C ILE A 163 2.07 -12.24 21.11
N ILE A 164 2.41 -11.24 20.28
CA ILE A 164 3.39 -11.36 19.22
C ILE A 164 4.62 -10.58 19.66
N PRO A 165 5.78 -11.23 19.83
CA PRO A 165 7.01 -10.54 20.20
C PRO A 165 7.44 -9.57 19.09
N SER A 166 8.25 -8.59 19.44
CA SER A 166 8.74 -7.61 18.47
C SER A 166 9.54 -8.31 17.37
N PHE A 167 9.17 -8.07 16.10
CA PHE A 167 9.91 -8.55 14.95
C PHE A 167 9.98 -7.49 13.84
N SER A 168 10.91 -7.69 12.92
CA SER A 168 11.03 -6.87 11.71
C SER A 168 10.94 -7.77 10.49
N THR A 169 10.28 -7.30 9.44
CA THR A 169 10.10 -8.06 8.20
C THR A 169 10.25 -7.15 6.99
N ALA A 170 10.69 -7.71 5.88
CA ALA A 170 10.77 -7.02 4.60
C ALA A 170 10.17 -7.92 3.52
N LEU A 171 9.32 -7.33 2.69
CA LEU A 171 8.71 -7.96 1.54
C LEU A 171 9.16 -7.23 0.28
N TYR A 172 9.49 -8.01 -0.73
CA TYR A 172 9.90 -7.52 -2.04
C TYR A 172 9.07 -8.16 -3.13
N GLY A 173 8.49 -7.34 -3.99
CA GLY A 173 7.75 -7.75 -5.17
C GLY A 173 8.33 -7.13 -6.43
N LYS A 174 8.36 -7.91 -7.51
CA LYS A 174 8.62 -7.46 -8.87
C LYS A 174 7.40 -7.73 -9.74
N LEU A 175 7.01 -6.77 -10.57
CA LEU A 175 5.92 -6.94 -11.54
C LEU A 175 6.39 -6.53 -12.93
N LEU A 176 6.25 -7.40 -13.92
CA LEU A 176 6.68 -7.13 -15.30
C LEU A 176 5.85 -5.99 -15.90
N LYS A 177 6.51 -5.04 -16.57
CA LYS A 177 5.83 -3.97 -17.30
C LYS A 177 5.49 -4.43 -18.73
N LEU A 178 4.32 -4.03 -19.20
CA LEU A 178 3.83 -4.28 -20.56
C LEU A 178 3.93 -5.76 -20.98
N PRO A 179 3.30 -6.70 -20.24
CA PRO A 179 3.42 -8.14 -20.49
C PRO A 179 2.98 -8.57 -21.91
N THR A 180 2.20 -7.74 -22.60
CA THR A 180 1.75 -7.96 -23.98
C THR A 180 2.84 -7.70 -25.04
N CYS A 181 3.95 -7.07 -24.67
CA CYS A 181 5.03 -6.66 -25.56
C CYS A 181 6.28 -7.56 -25.45
N TRP A 182 6.19 -8.67 -24.71
CA TRP A 182 7.24 -9.66 -24.48
C TRP A 182 7.01 -10.93 -25.29
#